data_AF-A0A1H9AUL0-F1
#
_entry.id   AF-A0A1H9AUL0-F1
#
_cell.length_a   1.000
_cell.length_b   1.000
_cell.length_c   1.000
_cell.angle_alpha   90.00
_cell.angle_beta   90.00
_cell.angle_gamma   90.00
#
_symmetry.space_group_name_H-M   'P 1'
#
loop_
_entity.id
_entity.type
_entity.pdbx_description
1 polymer ?
#
loop_
_entity_poly.entity_id
_entity_poly.type
_entity_poly.pdbx_seq_one_letter_code
_entity_poly.pdbx_strand_id
1 'polypeptide(L)'
;MFISHLTFIFSAIGFLLFIIKSYRQTDFERFLTLFSYLYFSLSGMWLYLNFYSNTTNYLFDLYGAVSENIALLVPVLIVYLFNKKTVNYSIYKYLGFVLLVGFVFFGIQYFIASGSENKLIFDRSNSNLIYNVYIQLGYDFILFGVFLIGLRKIKSDLSTELFDGIYKKVFLILFIAYYCQDILYFLMVLFLMKNTNFEYGEYITLFLNLLISVLIITLALYTNWLFVLNKIKRGWEKVNIEQQKNELQVFSFDLKSNPKDVKSWNDFKQVYAEEFKDIIVEVEKIEFLSKTEKLYAAFQPFELSHKDIASLLSVSLRTVGTNFYRLRLKLKENNFDEDFPYHEKKTTI
;
A
#
# COMPACT_ATOMS: atom_id res chain seq x y z
N MET A 1 -25.34 -13.19 9.35
CA MET A 1 -24.77 -12.74 10.65
C MET A 1 -23.29 -13.05 10.80
N PHE A 2 -22.85 -14.33 10.78
CA PHE A 2 -21.42 -14.70 10.97
C PHE A 2 -20.48 -14.00 9.96
N ILE A 3 -20.79 -14.07 8.66
CA ILE A 3 -19.98 -13.43 7.60
C ILE A 3 -19.89 -11.92 7.79
N SER A 4 -20.96 -11.26 8.23
CA SER A 4 -20.99 -9.81 8.48
C SER A 4 -20.07 -9.41 9.64
N HIS A 5 -20.06 -10.19 10.72
CA HIS A 5 -19.11 -10.01 11.82
C HIS A 5 -17.67 -10.22 11.36
N LEU A 6 -17.42 -11.28 10.59
CA LEU A 6 -16.10 -11.59 10.07
C LEU A 6 -15.60 -10.46 9.15
N THR A 7 -16.46 -9.93 8.29
CA THR A 7 -16.18 -8.79 7.42
C THR A 7 -15.79 -7.55 8.23
N PHE A 8 -16.57 -7.22 9.27
CA PHE A 8 -16.29 -6.11 10.18
C PHE A 8 -14.95 -6.29 10.88
N ILE A 9 -14.72 -7.45 11.52
CA ILE A 9 -13.47 -7.77 12.23
C ILE A 9 -12.27 -7.68 11.28
N PHE A 10 -12.36 -8.24 10.07
CA PHE A 10 -11.26 -8.21 9.10
C PHE A 10 -11.00 -6.79 8.60
N SER A 11 -12.05 -6.00 8.33
CA SER A 11 -11.87 -4.59 7.96
C SER A 11 -11.25 -3.77 9.09
N ALA A 12 -11.58 -4.06 10.35
CA ALA A 12 -10.98 -3.45 11.53
C ALA A 12 -9.48 -3.80 11.65
N ILE A 13 -9.13 -5.08 11.46
CA ILE A 13 -7.72 -5.51 11.44
C ILE A 13 -6.96 -4.80 10.33
N GLY A 14 -7.52 -4.74 9.11
CA GLY A 14 -6.91 -4.03 7.99
C GLY A 14 -6.65 -2.56 8.32
N PHE A 15 -7.64 -1.88 8.91
CA PHE A 15 -7.51 -0.48 9.30
C PHE A 15 -6.46 -0.26 10.40
N LEU A 16 -6.44 -1.10 11.44
CA LEU A 16 -5.43 -1.04 12.50
C LEU A 16 -4.01 -1.22 11.94
N LEU A 17 -3.82 -2.15 11.00
CA LEU A 17 -2.52 -2.39 10.34
C LEU A 17 -2.01 -1.16 9.57
N PHE A 18 -2.91 -0.32 9.05
CA PHE A 18 -2.56 0.97 8.46
C PHE A 18 -2.23 2.04 9.52
N ILE A 19 -3.08 2.22 10.53
CA ILE A 19 -2.91 3.28 11.55
C ILE A 19 -1.63 3.15 12.37
N ILE A 20 -1.21 1.92 12.70
CA ILE A 20 -0.05 1.68 13.59
C ILE A 20 1.23 2.37 13.08
N LYS A 21 1.34 2.64 11.77
CA LYS A 21 2.46 3.39 11.16
C LYS A 21 2.09 4.78 10.64
N SER A 22 0.97 5.36 11.05
CA SER A 22 0.45 6.66 10.58
C SER A 22 1.48 7.79 10.55
N TYR A 23 2.42 7.83 11.51
CA TYR A 23 3.45 8.87 11.60
C TYR A 23 4.55 8.79 10.52
N ARG A 24 4.70 7.66 9.83
CA ARG A 24 5.68 7.48 8.73
C ARG A 24 5.02 7.33 7.35
N GLN A 25 3.71 7.54 7.26
CA GLN A 25 3.00 7.29 6.02
C GLN A 25 3.35 8.28 4.92
N THR A 26 3.56 7.77 3.72
CA THR A 26 3.59 8.58 2.50
C THR A 26 2.19 9.13 2.19
N ASP A 27 2.12 10.15 1.32
CA ASP A 27 0.82 10.80 1.01
C ASP A 27 -0.18 9.82 0.38
N PHE A 28 0.26 8.84 -0.41
CA PHE A 28 -0.63 7.81 -0.94
C PHE A 28 -1.09 6.81 0.13
N GLU A 29 -0.24 6.46 1.11
CA GLU A 29 -0.59 5.57 2.23
C GLU A 29 -1.63 6.19 3.16
N ARG A 30 -1.62 7.52 3.29
CA ARG A 30 -2.67 8.25 4.01
C ARG A 30 -4.03 8.08 3.33
N PHE A 31 -4.08 8.12 2.00
CA PHE A 31 -5.31 7.84 1.25
C PHE A 31 -5.72 6.37 1.31
N LEU A 32 -4.78 5.42 1.35
CA LEU A 32 -5.10 4.02 1.64
C LEU A 32 -5.69 3.82 3.04
N THR A 33 -5.17 4.56 4.02
CA THR A 33 -5.71 4.57 5.38
C THR A 33 -7.12 5.15 5.42
N LEU A 34 -7.37 6.24 4.68
CA LEU A 34 -8.70 6.82 4.51
C LEU A 34 -9.67 5.81 3.88
N PHE A 35 -9.27 5.14 2.80
CA PHE A 35 -10.08 4.10 2.16
C PHE A 35 -10.41 2.97 3.14
N SER A 36 -9.39 2.46 3.85
CA SER A 36 -9.58 1.41 4.85
C SER A 36 -10.48 1.84 6.00
N TYR A 37 -10.42 3.11 6.42
CA TYR A 37 -11.32 3.68 7.44
C TYR A 37 -12.77 3.72 6.96
N LEU A 38 -13.01 4.26 5.76
CA LEU A 38 -14.35 4.34 5.18
C LEU A 38 -14.97 2.96 5.05
N TYR A 39 -14.19 1.99 4.55
CA TYR A 39 -14.63 0.61 4.40
C TYR A 39 -14.93 -0.08 5.74
N PHE A 40 -14.07 0.11 6.74
CA PHE A 40 -14.32 -0.37 8.11
C PHE A 40 -15.58 0.25 8.73
N SER A 41 -15.77 1.55 8.54
CA SER A 41 -16.92 2.26 9.10
C SER A 41 -18.23 1.82 8.43
N LEU A 42 -18.23 1.68 7.11
CA LEU A 42 -19.36 1.16 6.33
C LEU A 42 -19.71 -0.29 6.72
N SER A 43 -18.71 -1.16 6.89
CA SER A 43 -18.96 -2.55 7.29
C SER A 43 -19.58 -2.64 8.70
N GLY A 44 -19.17 -1.76 9.62
CA GLY A 44 -19.74 -1.65 10.96
C GLY A 44 -21.19 -1.14 10.93
N MET A 45 -21.47 -0.14 10.09
CA MET A 45 -22.82 0.36 9.88
C MET A 45 -23.75 -0.73 9.34
N TRP A 46 -23.34 -1.45 8.30
CA TRP A 46 -24.13 -2.53 7.71
C TRP A 46 -24.35 -3.70 8.68
N LEU A 47 -23.33 -4.04 9.48
CA LEU A 47 -23.48 -5.04 10.55
C LEU A 47 -24.55 -4.61 11.55
N TYR A 48 -24.49 -3.35 12.00
CA TYR A 48 -25.45 -2.80 12.96
C TYR A 48 -26.87 -2.77 12.38
N LEU A 49 -27.04 -2.25 11.17
CA LEU A 49 -28.35 -2.15 10.50
C LEU A 49 -28.99 -3.53 10.28
N ASN A 50 -28.23 -4.50 9.79
CA ASN A 50 -28.80 -5.78 9.37
C ASN A 50 -29.10 -6.75 10.54
N PHE A 51 -28.44 -6.59 11.70
CA PHE A 51 -28.56 -7.57 12.78
C PHE A 51 -28.83 -6.99 14.17
N TYR A 52 -28.72 -5.67 14.35
CA TYR A 52 -28.82 -5.01 15.66
C TYR A 52 -29.77 -3.80 15.70
N SER A 53 -30.32 -3.39 14.56
CA SER A 53 -31.36 -2.36 14.46
C SER A 53 -32.66 -2.96 13.95
N ASN A 54 -33.78 -2.52 14.53
CA ASN A 54 -35.12 -2.88 14.06
C ASN A 54 -35.68 -1.88 13.03
N THR A 55 -34.93 -0.81 12.71
CA THR A 55 -35.39 0.26 11.82
C THR A 55 -34.26 0.76 10.92
N THR A 56 -34.54 0.98 9.65
CA THR A 56 -33.66 1.71 8.72
C THR A 56 -33.63 3.18 9.15
N ASN A 57 -32.47 3.62 9.66
CA ASN A 57 -32.30 5.00 10.10
C ASN A 57 -31.90 5.86 8.90
N TYR A 58 -32.62 6.95 8.70
CA TYR A 58 -32.31 7.97 7.71
C TYR A 58 -30.85 8.46 7.79
N LEU A 59 -30.30 8.61 8.99
CA LEU A 59 -28.89 9.01 9.15
C LEU A 59 -27.90 8.00 8.57
N PHE A 60 -28.21 6.70 8.64
CA PHE A 60 -27.33 5.67 8.12
C PHE A 60 -27.38 5.59 6.59
N ASP A 61 -28.55 5.80 5.98
CA ASP A 61 -28.68 5.88 4.53
C ASP A 61 -27.88 7.08 3.96
N LEU A 62 -27.99 8.25 4.59
CA LEU A 62 -27.18 9.41 4.20
C LEU A 62 -25.67 9.17 4.40
N TYR A 63 -25.28 8.59 5.53
CA TYR A 63 -23.88 8.27 5.81
C TYR A 63 -23.31 7.27 4.80
N GLY A 64 -24.09 6.24 4.46
CA GLY A 64 -23.75 5.24 3.46
C GLY A 64 -23.47 5.88 2.10
N ALA A 65 -24.41 6.69 1.60
CA ALA A 65 -24.28 7.36 0.31
C ALA A 65 -23.07 8.31 0.26
N VAL A 66 -22.84 9.12 1.30
CA VAL A 66 -21.67 10.03 1.36
C VAL A 66 -20.37 9.23 1.39
N SER A 67 -20.29 8.22 2.26
CA SER A 67 -19.05 7.46 2.48
C SER A 67 -18.67 6.65 1.25
N GLU A 68 -19.64 6.06 0.56
CA GLU A 68 -19.41 5.31 -0.68
C GLU A 68 -18.89 6.24 -1.79
N ASN A 69 -19.55 7.40 -1.98
CA ASN A 69 -19.13 8.38 -2.99
C ASN A 69 -17.70 8.88 -2.77
N ILE A 70 -17.30 9.06 -1.50
CA ILE A 70 -15.93 9.41 -1.13
C ILE A 70 -15.00 8.20 -1.38
N ALA A 71 -15.37 7.01 -0.94
CA ALA A 71 -14.55 5.80 -1.06
C ALA A 71 -14.22 5.47 -2.52
N LEU A 72 -15.16 5.64 -3.45
CA LEU A 72 -14.96 5.45 -4.89
C LEU A 72 -13.98 6.46 -5.53
N LEU A 73 -13.81 7.65 -4.95
CA LEU A 73 -12.85 8.65 -5.45
C LEU A 73 -11.42 8.41 -4.97
N VAL A 74 -11.26 7.80 -3.79
CA VAL A 74 -9.95 7.59 -3.18
C VAL A 74 -8.99 6.79 -4.11
N PRO A 75 -9.39 5.69 -4.78
CA PRO A 75 -8.52 4.95 -5.69
C PRO A 75 -8.01 5.80 -6.86
N VAL A 76 -8.89 6.63 -7.46
CA VAL A 76 -8.52 7.56 -8.55
C VAL A 76 -7.47 8.53 -8.07
N LEU A 77 -7.64 9.09 -6.87
CA LEU A 77 -6.69 10.03 -6.31
C LEU A 77 -5.35 9.36 -5.97
N ILE A 78 -5.37 8.15 -5.41
CA ILE A 78 -4.14 7.39 -5.12
C ILE A 78 -3.32 7.21 -6.41
N VAL A 79 -3.97 6.82 -7.50
CA VAL A 79 -3.31 6.64 -8.80
C VAL A 79 -2.83 7.98 -9.38
N TYR A 80 -3.55 9.07 -9.18
CA TYR A 80 -3.13 10.41 -9.63
C TYR A 80 -1.90 10.93 -8.86
N LEU A 81 -1.84 10.66 -7.56
CA LEU A 81 -0.72 11.03 -6.68
C LEU A 81 0.48 10.12 -6.89
N PHE A 82 0.28 8.99 -7.57
CA PHE A 82 1.36 8.08 -7.91
C PHE A 82 2.47 8.79 -8.69
N ASN A 83 3.72 8.62 -8.26
CA ASN A 83 4.93 9.29 -8.77
C ASN A 83 5.00 10.82 -8.56
N LYS A 84 4.07 11.45 -7.82
CA LYS A 84 4.16 12.87 -7.47
C LYS A 84 4.78 13.06 -6.11
N LYS A 85 5.84 13.89 -6.04
CA LYS A 85 6.31 14.44 -4.77
C LYS A 85 5.35 15.55 -4.35
N THR A 86 4.45 15.25 -3.43
CA THR A 86 3.54 16.23 -2.85
C THR A 86 4.15 16.85 -1.60
N VAL A 87 3.91 18.15 -1.42
CA VAL A 87 4.25 18.87 -0.19
C VAL A 87 3.08 18.70 0.78
N ASN A 88 3.32 18.56 2.09
CA ASN A 88 2.25 18.32 3.09
C ASN A 88 1.05 19.29 2.98
N TYR A 89 1.24 20.58 2.66
CA TYR A 89 0.12 21.52 2.48
C TYR A 89 -0.81 21.16 1.31
N SER A 90 -0.30 20.44 0.29
CA SER A 90 -1.10 19.98 -0.84
C SER A 90 -2.02 18.80 -0.49
N ILE A 91 -1.74 18.00 0.55
CA ILE A 91 -2.57 16.84 0.88
C ILE A 91 -3.97 17.25 1.36
N TYR A 92 -4.08 18.30 2.16
CA TYR A 92 -5.36 18.83 2.62
C TYR A 92 -6.20 19.38 1.47
N LYS A 93 -5.56 19.90 0.40
CA LYS A 93 -6.27 20.31 -0.82
C LYS A 93 -6.85 19.12 -1.55
N TYR A 94 -6.09 18.03 -1.68
CA TYR A 94 -6.59 16.80 -2.31
C TYR A 94 -7.70 16.13 -1.48
N LEU A 95 -7.56 16.10 -0.15
CA LEU A 95 -8.61 15.62 0.74
C LEU A 95 -9.88 16.49 0.61
N GLY A 96 -9.72 17.81 0.65
CA GLY A 96 -10.83 18.75 0.44
C GLY A 96 -11.51 18.57 -0.91
N PHE A 97 -10.75 18.29 -1.97
CA PHE A 97 -11.30 17.99 -3.30
C PHE A 97 -12.12 16.69 -3.30
N VAL A 98 -11.61 15.61 -2.71
CA VAL A 98 -12.34 14.33 -2.62
C VAL A 98 -13.64 14.51 -1.85
N LEU A 99 -13.59 15.19 -0.70
CA LEU A 99 -14.78 15.49 0.09
C LEU A 99 -15.77 16.32 -0.72
N LEU A 100 -15.32 17.40 -1.37
CA LEU A 100 -16.17 18.26 -2.18
C LEU A 100 -16.90 17.48 -3.27
N VAL A 101 -16.18 16.69 -4.07
CA VAL A 101 -16.78 15.91 -5.17
C VAL A 101 -17.75 14.86 -4.61
N GLY A 102 -17.36 14.16 -3.54
CA GLY A 102 -18.23 13.18 -2.88
C GLY A 102 -19.53 13.80 -2.35
N PHE A 103 -19.47 14.97 -1.71
CA PHE A 103 -20.65 15.69 -1.22
C PHE A 103 -21.52 16.26 -2.34
N VAL A 104 -20.92 16.71 -3.45
CA VAL A 104 -21.69 17.18 -4.62
C VAL A 104 -22.49 16.02 -5.24
N PHE A 105 -21.88 14.86 -5.42
CA PHE A 105 -22.58 13.68 -5.94
C PHE A 105 -23.66 13.19 -5.00
N PHE A 106 -23.37 13.13 -3.70
CA PHE A 106 -24.39 12.88 -2.68
C PHE A 106 -25.54 13.89 -2.76
N GLY A 107 -25.24 15.18 -2.94
CA GLY A 107 -26.26 16.22 -3.07
C GLY A 107 -27.21 15.97 -4.25
N ILE A 108 -26.68 15.56 -5.40
CA ILE A 108 -27.49 15.20 -6.58
C ILE A 108 -28.44 14.04 -6.24
N GLN A 109 -27.93 12.97 -5.63
CA GLN A 109 -28.73 11.81 -5.24
C GLN A 109 -29.79 12.15 -4.18
N TYR A 110 -29.43 13.01 -3.23
CA TYR A 110 -30.33 13.51 -2.21
C TYR A 110 -31.48 14.35 -2.80
N PHE A 111 -31.20 15.21 -3.77
CA PHE A 111 -32.23 16.00 -4.45
C PHE A 111 -33.23 15.12 -5.20
N ILE A 112 -32.76 14.04 -5.84
CA ILE A 112 -33.61 13.08 -6.52
C ILE A 112 -34.47 12.30 -5.52
N ALA A 113 -33.87 11.86 -4.42
CA ALA A 113 -34.58 11.17 -3.35
C ALA A 113 -35.63 12.06 -2.68
N SER A 114 -35.36 13.36 -2.53
CA SER A 114 -36.27 14.32 -1.89
C SER A 114 -37.54 14.60 -2.70
N GLY A 115 -37.58 14.18 -3.97
CA GLY A 115 -38.77 14.29 -4.83
C GLY A 115 -39.82 13.19 -4.59
N SER A 116 -39.61 12.26 -3.66
CA SER A 116 -40.56 11.19 -3.33
C SER A 116 -41.06 11.31 -1.88
N GLU A 117 -42.10 10.53 -1.54
CA GLU A 117 -42.65 10.48 -0.18
C GLU A 117 -41.62 9.92 0.84
N ASN A 118 -40.79 8.96 0.43
CA ASN A 118 -39.69 8.46 1.24
C ASN A 118 -38.33 9.00 0.77
N LYS A 119 -37.73 9.86 1.60
CA LYS A 119 -36.46 10.55 1.31
C LYS A 119 -35.20 9.68 1.42
N LEU A 120 -35.32 8.39 1.74
CA LEU A 120 -34.18 7.47 1.76
C LEU A 120 -33.64 7.24 0.33
N ILE A 121 -32.36 7.44 0.11
CA ILE A 121 -31.70 7.51 -1.20
C ILE A 121 -31.72 6.16 -1.91
N PHE A 122 -31.31 5.09 -1.20
CA PHE A 122 -31.18 3.75 -1.77
C PHE A 122 -32.17 2.73 -1.16
N ASP A 123 -33.30 3.19 -0.64
CA ASP A 123 -34.36 2.33 -0.12
C ASP A 123 -35.40 1.96 -1.18
N ARG A 124 -35.92 0.73 -1.13
CA ARG A 124 -36.91 0.22 -2.10
C ARG A 124 -38.23 0.98 -2.08
N SER A 125 -38.58 1.58 -0.95
CA SER A 125 -39.81 2.36 -0.83
C SER A 125 -39.69 3.75 -1.47
N ASN A 126 -38.50 4.17 -1.89
CA ASN A 126 -38.33 5.39 -2.67
C ASN A 126 -38.72 5.17 -4.14
N SER A 127 -39.74 5.88 -4.62
CA SER A 127 -40.18 5.82 -6.03
C SER A 127 -39.11 6.25 -7.02
N ASN A 128 -38.14 7.06 -6.58
CA ASN A 128 -37.07 7.61 -7.40
C ASN A 128 -35.77 6.78 -7.30
N LEU A 129 -35.79 5.63 -6.61
CA LEU A 129 -34.63 4.76 -6.44
C LEU A 129 -33.94 4.44 -7.77
N ILE A 130 -34.71 4.16 -8.82
CA ILE A 130 -34.17 3.78 -10.14
C ILE A 130 -33.27 4.88 -10.74
N TYR A 131 -33.62 6.15 -10.53
CA TYR A 131 -32.81 7.27 -11.02
C TYR A 131 -31.50 7.41 -10.22
N ASN A 132 -31.56 7.22 -8.90
CA ASN A 132 -30.36 7.20 -8.05
C ASN A 132 -29.42 6.06 -8.45
N VAL A 133 -29.97 4.89 -8.74
CA VAL A 133 -29.18 3.73 -9.20
C VAL A 133 -28.53 4.00 -10.56
N TYR A 134 -29.23 4.62 -11.52
CA TYR A 134 -28.62 4.97 -12.81
C TYR A 134 -27.50 5.99 -12.68
N ILE A 135 -27.67 7.01 -11.83
CA ILE A 135 -26.63 8.01 -11.59
C ILE A 135 -25.42 7.39 -10.91
N GLN A 136 -25.64 6.52 -9.92
CA GLN A 136 -24.56 5.80 -9.25
C GLN A 136 -23.79 4.92 -10.23
N LEU A 137 -24.46 4.10 -11.03
CA LEU A 137 -23.79 3.29 -12.06
C LEU A 137 -22.97 4.15 -13.03
N GLY A 138 -23.53 5.29 -13.49
CA GLY A 138 -22.80 6.23 -14.34
C GLY A 138 -21.54 6.77 -13.67
N TYR A 139 -21.64 7.12 -12.39
CA TYR A 139 -20.51 7.57 -11.57
C TYR A 139 -19.45 6.47 -11.42
N ASP A 140 -19.86 5.24 -11.09
CA ASP A 140 -18.96 4.10 -10.90
C ASP A 140 -18.18 3.78 -12.18
N PHE A 141 -18.87 3.73 -13.34
CA PHE A 141 -18.21 3.47 -14.63
C PHE A 141 -17.23 4.59 -15.01
N ILE A 142 -17.59 5.86 -14.77
CA ILE A 142 -16.70 7.00 -15.04
C ILE A 142 -15.45 6.89 -14.15
N LEU A 143 -15.61 6.72 -12.84
CA LEU A 143 -14.49 6.62 -11.91
C LEU A 143 -13.62 5.41 -12.18
N PHE A 144 -14.23 4.26 -12.47
CA PHE A 144 -13.49 3.06 -12.83
C PHE A 144 -12.69 3.26 -14.12
N GLY A 145 -13.28 3.89 -15.14
CA GLY A 145 -12.58 4.26 -16.37
C GLY A 145 -11.40 5.19 -16.12
N VAL A 146 -11.60 6.24 -15.31
CA VAL A 146 -10.54 7.18 -14.92
C VAL A 146 -9.43 6.47 -14.13
N PHE A 147 -9.78 5.58 -13.21
CA PHE A 147 -8.83 4.75 -12.45
C PHE A 147 -7.97 3.90 -13.39
N LEU A 148 -8.58 3.19 -14.36
CA LEU A 148 -7.85 2.37 -15.34
C LEU A 148 -6.94 3.21 -16.24
N ILE A 149 -7.37 4.40 -16.67
CA ILE A 149 -6.55 5.34 -17.46
C ILE A 149 -5.36 5.83 -16.63
N GLY A 150 -5.61 6.18 -15.37
CA GLY A 150 -4.56 6.60 -14.43
C GLY A 150 -3.52 5.50 -14.23
N LEU A 151 -3.95 4.25 -14.06
CA LEU A 151 -3.06 3.10 -13.87
C LEU A 151 -2.12 2.91 -15.06
N ARG A 152 -2.60 3.10 -16.30
CA ARG A 152 -1.76 3.00 -17.51
C ARG A 152 -0.67 4.08 -17.57
N LYS A 153 -0.86 5.22 -16.93
CA LYS A 153 0.10 6.34 -16.92
C LYS A 153 1.20 6.19 -15.85
N ILE A 154 1.10 5.19 -14.97
CA ILE A 154 2.13 4.91 -13.97
C ILE A 154 3.39 4.37 -14.65
N LYS A 155 4.45 5.19 -14.70
CA LYS A 155 5.79 4.77 -15.15
C LYS A 155 6.42 3.82 -14.11
N SER A 156 6.87 2.65 -14.55
CA SER A 156 7.59 1.65 -13.74
C SER A 156 8.92 2.17 -13.21
N ASP A 157 9.58 3.04 -13.95
CA ASP A 157 10.99 3.38 -13.72
C ASP A 157 11.19 4.44 -12.62
N LEU A 158 10.10 4.99 -12.08
CA LEU A 158 10.09 6.01 -11.03
C LEU A 158 9.49 5.52 -9.70
N SER A 159 9.00 4.28 -9.63
CA SER A 159 8.36 3.80 -8.41
C SER A 159 9.38 3.63 -7.30
N THR A 160 9.20 4.39 -6.23
CA THR A 160 9.72 4.11 -4.90
C THR A 160 9.57 2.62 -4.58
N GLU A 161 10.57 2.02 -3.93
CA GLU A 161 10.72 0.59 -3.61
C GLU A 161 9.46 -0.13 -3.07
N LEU A 162 8.46 0.62 -2.56
CA LEU A 162 7.16 0.07 -2.18
C LEU A 162 6.34 -0.55 -3.32
N PHE A 163 6.60 -0.22 -4.59
CA PHE A 163 5.83 -0.74 -5.74
C PHE A 163 6.52 -1.90 -6.48
N ASP A 164 7.15 -2.81 -5.74
CA ASP A 164 7.64 -4.06 -6.30
C ASP A 164 6.48 -5.00 -6.67
N GLY A 165 6.70 -5.89 -7.64
CA GLY A 165 5.67 -6.48 -8.49
C GLY A 165 4.44 -7.12 -7.80
N ILE A 166 4.57 -7.64 -6.58
CA ILE A 166 3.45 -8.25 -5.84
C ILE A 166 2.52 -7.18 -5.23
N TYR A 167 3.07 -6.10 -4.66
CA TYR A 167 2.26 -5.01 -4.09
C TYR A 167 1.39 -4.36 -5.17
N LYS A 168 1.98 -4.06 -6.33
CA LYS A 168 1.25 -3.54 -7.50
C LYS A 168 0.08 -4.42 -7.91
N LYS A 169 0.27 -5.74 -7.89
CA LYS A 169 -0.78 -6.71 -8.23
C LYS A 169 -1.89 -6.70 -7.18
N VAL A 170 -1.56 -6.74 -5.89
CA VAL A 170 -2.57 -6.71 -4.81
C VAL A 170 -3.35 -5.41 -4.82
N PHE A 171 -2.67 -4.27 -4.98
CA PHE A 171 -3.30 -2.96 -5.14
C PHE A 171 -4.30 -2.93 -6.29
N LEU A 172 -3.89 -3.43 -7.47
CA LEU A 172 -4.72 -3.45 -8.66
C LEU A 172 -5.92 -4.39 -8.49
N ILE A 173 -5.71 -5.58 -7.92
CA ILE A 173 -6.77 -6.55 -7.65
C ILE A 173 -7.80 -5.96 -6.67
N LEU A 174 -7.36 -5.32 -5.58
CA LEU A 174 -8.25 -4.70 -4.59
C LEU A 174 -9.20 -3.70 -5.24
N PHE A 175 -8.67 -2.71 -5.96
CA PHE A 175 -9.50 -1.63 -6.47
C PHE A 175 -10.33 -2.03 -7.69
N ILE A 176 -9.84 -2.94 -8.55
CA ILE A 176 -10.69 -3.53 -9.60
C ILE A 176 -11.82 -4.33 -8.97
N ALA A 177 -11.54 -5.18 -7.98
CA ALA A 177 -12.56 -5.95 -7.29
C ALA A 177 -13.59 -5.03 -6.61
N TYR A 178 -13.15 -3.93 -6.00
CA TYR A 178 -14.02 -2.94 -5.37
C TYR A 178 -15.00 -2.29 -6.35
N TYR A 179 -14.51 -1.73 -7.47
CA TYR A 179 -15.39 -1.15 -8.50
C TYR A 179 -16.32 -2.19 -9.13
N CYS A 180 -15.81 -3.39 -9.43
CA CYS A 180 -16.63 -4.46 -9.99
C CYS A 180 -17.72 -4.91 -9.01
N GLN A 181 -17.41 -4.98 -7.72
CA GLN A 181 -18.39 -5.30 -6.69
C GLN A 181 -19.51 -4.25 -6.65
N ASP A 182 -19.15 -2.96 -6.63
CA ASP A 182 -20.14 -1.88 -6.50
C ASP A 182 -21.06 -1.80 -7.74
N ILE A 183 -20.48 -1.87 -8.94
CA ILE A 183 -21.23 -1.96 -10.20
C ILE A 183 -22.16 -3.18 -10.18
N LEU A 184 -21.65 -4.34 -9.75
CA LEU A 184 -22.45 -5.57 -9.67
C LEU A 184 -23.60 -5.42 -8.67
N TYR A 185 -23.37 -4.79 -7.51
CA TYR A 185 -24.42 -4.51 -6.53
C TYR A 185 -25.55 -3.68 -7.16
N PHE A 186 -25.24 -2.56 -7.81
CA PHE A 186 -26.27 -1.71 -8.42
C PHE A 186 -26.96 -2.35 -9.63
N LEU A 187 -26.26 -3.15 -10.44
CA LEU A 187 -26.87 -3.97 -11.48
C LEU A 187 -27.84 -5.01 -10.88
N MET A 188 -27.46 -5.62 -9.75
CA MET A 188 -28.34 -6.55 -9.03
C MET A 188 -29.57 -5.82 -8.48
N VAL A 189 -29.43 -4.62 -7.93
CA VAL A 189 -30.58 -3.81 -7.48
C VAL A 189 -31.54 -3.57 -8.66
N LEU A 190 -31.06 -3.17 -9.84
CA LEU A 190 -31.92 -2.97 -11.03
C LEU A 190 -32.66 -4.26 -11.45
N PHE A 191 -31.99 -5.41 -11.39
CA PHE A 191 -32.57 -6.68 -11.79
C PHE A 191 -33.55 -7.24 -10.74
N LEU A 192 -33.20 -7.12 -9.46
CA LEU A 192 -33.96 -7.67 -8.33
C LEU A 192 -35.11 -6.76 -7.90
N MET A 193 -35.13 -5.47 -8.24
CA MET A 193 -36.34 -4.64 -8.10
C MET A 193 -37.55 -5.22 -8.84
N LYS A 194 -37.33 -6.07 -9.84
CA LYS A 194 -38.39 -6.75 -10.61
C LYS A 194 -38.77 -8.13 -10.07
N ASN A 195 -38.04 -8.68 -9.09
CA ASN A 195 -38.19 -10.06 -8.63
C ASN A 195 -38.23 -10.16 -7.09
N THR A 196 -38.95 -11.17 -6.56
CA THR A 196 -39.10 -11.40 -5.11
C THR A 196 -37.83 -11.91 -4.39
N ASN A 197 -36.73 -12.15 -5.11
CA ASN A 197 -35.53 -12.86 -4.61
C ASN A 197 -34.39 -11.94 -4.12
N PHE A 198 -34.70 -10.74 -3.61
CA PHE A 198 -33.69 -9.76 -3.23
C PHE A 198 -32.69 -10.25 -2.16
N GLU A 199 -33.12 -11.15 -1.28
CA GLU A 199 -32.30 -11.73 -0.20
C GLU A 199 -31.01 -12.41 -0.71
N TYR A 200 -31.05 -13.02 -1.90
CA TYR A 200 -29.86 -13.65 -2.50
C TYR A 200 -28.77 -12.64 -2.88
N GLY A 201 -29.17 -11.41 -3.23
CA GLY A 201 -28.22 -10.33 -3.54
C GLY A 201 -27.45 -9.85 -2.33
N GLU A 202 -28.08 -9.83 -1.17
CA GLU A 202 -27.43 -9.46 0.09
C GLU A 202 -26.35 -10.47 0.48
N TYR A 203 -26.59 -11.78 0.30
CA TYR A 203 -25.58 -12.81 0.56
C TYR A 203 -24.35 -12.71 -0.36
N ILE A 204 -24.57 -12.45 -1.65
CA ILE A 204 -23.47 -12.26 -2.61
C ILE A 204 -22.65 -11.02 -2.22
N THR A 205 -23.32 -9.92 -1.90
CA THR A 205 -22.65 -8.67 -1.51
C THR A 205 -21.87 -8.84 -0.21
N LEU A 206 -22.40 -9.57 0.78
CA LEU A 206 -21.70 -9.91 2.01
C LEU A 206 -20.42 -10.73 1.77
N PHE A 207 -20.46 -11.69 0.85
CA PHE A 207 -19.28 -12.47 0.49
C PHE A 207 -18.23 -11.63 -0.24
N LEU A 208 -18.64 -10.78 -1.19
CA LEU A 208 -17.74 -9.87 -1.87
C LEU A 208 -17.09 -8.88 -0.89
N ASN A 209 -17.87 -8.36 0.06
CA ASN A 209 -17.35 -7.49 1.11
C ASN A 209 -16.26 -8.18 1.96
N LEU A 210 -16.43 -9.45 2.29
CA LEU A 210 -15.41 -10.23 3.00
C LEU A 210 -14.12 -10.34 2.17
N LEU A 211 -14.24 -10.58 0.86
CA LEU A 211 -13.11 -10.66 -0.06
C LEU A 211 -12.34 -9.33 -0.12
N ILE A 212 -13.04 -8.19 -0.18
CA ILE A 212 -12.41 -6.86 -0.09
C ILE A 212 -11.70 -6.69 1.26
N SER A 213 -12.30 -7.08 2.39
CA SER A 213 -11.62 -7.01 3.70
C SER A 213 -10.31 -7.80 3.73
N VAL A 214 -10.29 -8.99 3.13
CA VAL A 214 -9.06 -9.82 3.02
C VAL A 214 -8.02 -9.14 2.13
N LEU A 215 -8.44 -8.53 1.02
CA LEU A 215 -7.54 -7.79 0.13
C LEU A 215 -6.97 -6.53 0.81
N ILE A 216 -7.74 -5.83 1.65
CA ILE A 216 -7.27 -4.69 2.45
C ILE A 216 -6.20 -5.15 3.44
N ILE A 217 -6.42 -6.23 4.19
CA ILE A 217 -5.41 -6.80 5.10
C ILE A 217 -4.15 -7.14 4.31
N THR A 218 -4.30 -7.84 3.18
CA THR A 218 -3.18 -8.25 2.33
C THR A 218 -2.39 -7.02 1.88
N LEU A 219 -3.07 -5.97 1.42
CA LEU A 219 -2.43 -4.73 1.03
C LEU A 219 -1.70 -4.07 2.21
N ALA A 220 -2.32 -4.01 3.39
CA ALA A 220 -1.71 -3.44 4.59
C ALA A 220 -0.43 -4.19 4.98
N LEU A 221 -0.42 -5.53 4.86
CA LEU A 221 0.77 -6.34 5.11
C LEU A 221 1.89 -6.04 4.12
N TYR A 222 1.60 -5.98 2.82
CA TYR A 222 2.61 -5.66 1.81
C TYR A 222 3.13 -4.23 1.92
N THR A 223 2.28 -3.28 2.33
CA THR A 223 2.67 -1.86 2.50
C THR A 223 3.53 -1.65 3.73
N ASN A 224 3.11 -2.20 4.88
CA ASN A 224 3.62 -1.77 6.19
C ASN A 224 4.37 -2.85 6.97
N TRP A 225 4.13 -4.13 6.70
CA TRP A 225 4.56 -5.23 7.57
C TRP A 225 5.43 -6.28 6.91
N LEU A 226 5.62 -6.26 5.58
CA LEU A 226 6.43 -7.23 4.84
C LEU A 226 7.83 -7.38 5.43
N PHE A 227 8.49 -6.27 5.76
CA PHE A 227 9.81 -6.27 6.40
C PHE A 227 9.80 -6.97 7.76
N VAL A 228 8.79 -6.70 8.60
CA VAL A 228 8.65 -7.29 9.93
C VAL A 228 8.36 -8.79 9.83
N LEU A 229 7.46 -9.18 8.91
CA LEU A 229 7.15 -10.58 8.64
C LEU A 229 8.35 -11.34 8.10
N ASN A 230 9.14 -10.75 7.21
CA ASN A 230 10.37 -11.35 6.71
C ASN A 230 11.43 -11.48 7.82
N LYS A 231 11.53 -10.50 8.73
CA LYS A 231 12.42 -10.57 9.90
C LYS A 231 11.98 -11.65 10.90
N ILE A 232 10.69 -11.79 11.15
CA ILE A 232 10.12 -12.86 11.98
C ILE A 232 10.38 -14.23 11.33
N LYS A 233 10.11 -14.37 10.03
CA LYS A 233 10.34 -15.60 9.28
C LYS A 233 11.81 -16.04 9.32
N ARG A 234 12.74 -15.09 9.17
CA ARG A 234 14.20 -15.34 9.33
C ARG A 234 14.59 -15.67 10.78
N GLY A 235 13.87 -15.17 11.78
CA GLY A 235 14.07 -15.55 13.18
C GLY A 235 13.49 -16.92 13.57
N TRP A 236 12.62 -17.50 12.74
CA TRP A 236 12.08 -18.86 12.92
C TRP A 236 12.93 -19.92 12.24
N GLU A 237 13.74 -19.54 11.25
CA GLU A 237 14.90 -20.33 10.87
C GLU A 237 15.84 -20.32 12.07
N LYS A 238 16.09 -21.50 12.67
CA LYS A 238 16.99 -21.66 13.81
C LYS A 238 18.39 -21.21 13.42
N VAL A 239 18.67 -19.93 13.58
CA VAL A 239 20.04 -19.41 13.58
C VAL A 239 20.66 -19.89 14.88
N ASN A 240 21.72 -20.69 14.78
CA ASN A 240 22.52 -21.10 15.93
C ASN A 240 23.00 -19.84 16.68
N ILE A 241 22.40 -19.61 17.85
CA ILE A 241 22.50 -18.38 18.65
C ILE A 241 23.94 -18.10 19.15
N GLU A 242 24.88 -19.04 18.98
CA GLU A 242 26.26 -18.86 19.40
C GLU A 242 27.12 -18.05 18.41
N GLN A 243 26.76 -17.94 17.13
CA GLN A 243 27.52 -17.11 16.17
C GLN A 243 27.11 -15.63 16.18
N GLN A 244 25.89 -15.31 16.64
CA GLN A 244 25.33 -13.95 16.50
C GLN A 244 25.73 -12.96 17.61
N LYS A 245 26.38 -13.41 18.67
CA LYS A 245 26.85 -12.50 19.74
C LYS A 245 28.07 -11.66 19.35
N ASN A 246 28.73 -11.94 18.23
CA ASN A 246 29.94 -11.24 17.81
C ASN A 246 29.76 -10.29 16.60
N GLU A 247 28.60 -10.19 15.94
CA GLU A 247 28.51 -9.53 14.61
C GLU A 247 27.43 -8.43 14.46
N LEU A 248 26.85 -7.89 15.53
CA LEU A 248 26.00 -6.69 15.43
C LEU A 248 26.70 -5.45 15.99
N GLN A 249 27.81 -5.06 15.35
CA GLN A 249 28.18 -3.65 15.33
C GLN A 249 27.28 -2.95 14.32
N VAL A 250 26.24 -2.27 14.80
CA VAL A 250 25.46 -1.35 13.96
C VAL A 250 26.39 -0.18 13.65
N PHE A 251 27.03 -0.19 12.48
CA PHE A 251 27.86 0.91 12.05
C PHE A 251 26.95 2.08 11.66
N SER A 252 27.00 3.18 12.40
CA SER A 252 26.25 4.39 12.04
C SER A 252 27.08 5.25 11.09
N PHE A 253 26.62 5.41 9.85
CA PHE A 253 27.26 6.30 8.87
C PHE A 253 26.49 7.63 8.80
N ASP A 254 27.08 8.71 9.32
CA ASP A 254 26.47 10.03 9.21
C ASP A 254 26.80 10.69 7.86
N LEU A 255 25.80 10.70 6.97
CA LEU A 255 25.86 11.37 5.67
C LEU A 255 25.96 12.90 5.78
N LYS A 256 25.56 13.51 6.90
CA LYS A 256 25.52 14.98 7.04
C LYS A 256 26.87 15.60 7.39
N SER A 257 27.77 14.85 8.03
CA SER A 257 29.10 15.31 8.42
C SER A 257 30.15 15.17 7.32
N ASN A 258 29.86 14.40 6.26
CA ASN A 258 30.84 14.05 5.22
C ASN A 258 30.42 14.48 3.80
N PRO A 259 30.53 15.78 3.47
CA PRO A 259 30.21 16.25 2.14
C PRO A 259 31.42 16.04 1.21
N LYS A 260 31.31 15.07 0.29
CA LYS A 260 31.90 15.05 -1.08
C LYS A 260 33.22 14.31 -1.37
N ASP A 261 33.90 13.69 -0.39
CA ASP A 261 35.26 13.20 -0.67
C ASP A 261 35.38 11.71 -1.03
N VAL A 262 34.31 10.92 -0.91
CA VAL A 262 34.37 9.48 -1.17
C VAL A 262 33.80 9.18 -2.56
N LYS A 263 34.68 9.09 -3.57
CA LYS A 263 34.29 8.76 -4.95
C LYS A 263 34.79 7.38 -5.40
N SER A 264 35.76 6.83 -4.69
CA SER A 264 36.38 5.54 -4.98
C SER A 264 36.65 4.74 -3.71
N TRP A 265 36.93 3.44 -3.88
CA TRP A 265 37.37 2.58 -2.78
C TRP A 265 38.62 3.09 -2.07
N ASN A 266 39.55 3.70 -2.81
CA ASN A 266 40.76 4.24 -2.22
C ASN A 266 40.44 5.45 -1.33
N ASP A 267 39.51 6.31 -1.76
CA ASP A 267 39.08 7.45 -0.97
C ASP A 267 38.35 6.99 0.30
N PHE A 268 37.49 5.98 0.17
CA PHE A 268 36.81 5.37 1.33
C PHE A 268 37.82 4.85 2.34
N LYS A 269 38.84 4.11 1.89
CA LYS A 269 39.90 3.59 2.76
C LYS A 269 40.70 4.71 3.43
N GLN A 270 40.98 5.80 2.73
CA GLN A 270 41.76 6.91 3.29
C GLN A 270 40.95 7.70 4.32
N VAL A 271 39.69 8.01 4.02
CA VAL A 271 38.82 8.80 4.89
C VAL A 271 38.40 8.02 6.12
N TYR A 272 38.14 6.71 5.98
CA TYR A 272 37.60 5.87 7.06
C TYR A 272 38.54 4.78 7.56
N ALA A 273 39.85 4.93 7.34
CA ALA A 273 40.86 3.94 7.73
C ALA A 273 40.74 3.49 9.20
N GLU A 274 40.54 4.47 10.10
CA GLU A 274 40.47 4.25 11.55
C GLU A 274 39.05 3.93 12.02
N GLU A 275 38.03 4.59 11.44
CA GLU A 275 36.64 4.48 11.89
C GLU A 275 35.99 3.14 11.48
N PHE A 276 36.30 2.65 10.26
CA PHE A 276 35.69 1.45 9.68
C PHE A 276 36.73 0.41 9.27
N LYS A 277 37.81 0.29 10.06
CA LYS A 277 38.92 -0.63 9.80
C LYS A 277 38.46 -2.07 9.55
N ASP A 278 37.52 -2.57 10.35
CA ASP A 278 37.04 -3.95 10.24
C ASP A 278 36.31 -4.18 8.91
N ILE A 279 35.46 -3.24 8.48
CA ILE A 279 34.80 -3.30 7.16
C ILE A 279 35.85 -3.29 6.04
N ILE A 280 36.87 -2.43 6.16
CA ILE A 280 37.94 -2.33 5.16
C ILE A 280 38.71 -3.65 5.04
N VAL A 281 39.05 -4.27 6.17
CA VAL A 281 39.77 -5.54 6.21
C VAL A 281 38.93 -6.66 5.60
N GLU A 282 37.66 -6.80 5.96
CA GLU A 282 36.80 -7.86 5.41
C GLU A 282 36.57 -7.68 3.90
N VAL A 283 36.30 -6.46 3.43
CA VAL A 283 36.09 -6.20 2.00
C VAL A 283 37.39 -6.38 1.19
N GLU A 284 38.57 -6.08 1.76
CA GLU A 284 39.84 -6.29 1.07
C GLU A 284 40.15 -7.76 0.82
N LYS A 285 39.78 -8.66 1.74
CA LYS A 285 40.00 -10.12 1.61
C LYS A 285 39.29 -10.72 0.38
N ILE A 286 38.26 -10.04 -0.15
CA ILE A 286 37.50 -10.52 -1.30
C ILE A 286 38.19 -10.07 -2.60
N GLU A 287 39.18 -10.85 -3.06
CA GLU A 287 40.06 -10.48 -4.18
C GLU A 287 39.34 -10.35 -5.53
N PHE A 288 38.27 -11.13 -5.76
CA PHE A 288 37.54 -11.12 -7.04
C PHE A 288 36.66 -9.87 -7.25
N LEU A 289 36.47 -9.04 -6.23
CA LEU A 289 35.73 -7.79 -6.34
C LEU A 289 36.60 -6.68 -6.92
N SER A 290 36.07 -5.98 -7.92
CA SER A 290 36.68 -4.76 -8.44
C SER A 290 36.64 -3.64 -7.40
N LYS A 291 37.48 -2.60 -7.57
CA LYS A 291 37.48 -1.41 -6.69
C LYS A 291 36.09 -0.80 -6.54
N THR A 292 35.31 -0.75 -7.62
CA THR A 292 33.93 -0.25 -7.57
C THR A 292 33.08 -1.16 -6.71
N GLU A 293 33.09 -2.47 -6.95
CA GLU A 293 32.29 -3.42 -6.18
C GLU A 293 32.68 -3.44 -4.70
N LYS A 294 33.97 -3.32 -4.37
CA LYS A 294 34.47 -3.16 -2.99
C LYS A 294 33.87 -1.94 -2.30
N LEU A 295 33.78 -0.80 -3.00
CA LEU A 295 33.11 0.39 -2.47
C LEU A 295 31.63 0.14 -2.15
N TYR A 296 30.89 -0.52 -3.04
CA TYR A 296 29.48 -0.85 -2.79
C TYR A 296 29.32 -1.90 -1.68
N ALA A 297 30.22 -2.88 -1.59
CA ALA A 297 30.25 -3.86 -0.52
C ALA A 297 30.51 -3.19 0.84
N ALA A 298 31.36 -2.16 0.88
CA ALA A 298 31.62 -1.40 2.10
C ALA A 298 30.45 -0.53 2.52
N PHE A 299 29.54 -0.13 1.61
CA PHE A 299 28.36 0.65 1.96
C PHE A 299 27.19 -0.17 2.51
N GLN A 300 27.16 -1.48 2.24
CA GLN A 300 26.06 -2.37 2.64
C GLN A 300 25.79 -2.41 4.17
N PRO A 301 26.81 -2.43 5.06
CA PRO A 301 26.60 -2.48 6.51
C PRO A 301 25.91 -1.23 7.09
N PHE A 302 25.96 -0.10 6.38
CA PHE A 302 25.42 1.16 6.86
C PHE A 302 23.93 1.37 6.52
N GLU A 303 23.30 0.42 5.82
CA GLU A 303 21.88 0.45 5.42
C GLU A 303 21.47 1.76 4.71
N LEU A 304 22.38 2.39 3.95
CA LEU A 304 22.10 3.62 3.22
C LEU A 304 21.10 3.36 2.09
N SER A 305 20.16 4.30 1.88
CA SER A 305 19.26 4.19 0.74
C SER A 305 20.04 4.33 -0.57
N HIS A 306 19.59 3.65 -1.64
CA HIS A 306 20.21 3.80 -2.96
C HIS A 306 20.27 5.25 -3.45
N LYS A 307 19.33 6.09 -2.99
CA LYS A 307 19.29 7.53 -3.30
C LYS A 307 20.40 8.29 -2.60
N ASP A 308 20.70 7.95 -1.35
CA ASP A 308 21.77 8.60 -0.60
C ASP A 308 23.12 8.22 -1.18
N ILE A 309 23.31 6.94 -1.54
CA ILE A 309 24.52 6.46 -2.24
C ILE A 309 24.66 7.14 -3.61
N ALA A 310 23.57 7.24 -4.38
CA ALA A 310 23.58 7.92 -5.68
C ALA A 310 23.97 9.41 -5.55
N SER A 311 23.47 10.08 -4.51
CA SER A 311 23.82 11.46 -4.20
C SER A 311 25.27 11.60 -3.76
N LEU A 312 25.77 10.69 -2.91
CA LEU A 312 27.14 10.67 -2.42
C LEU A 312 28.14 10.50 -3.56
N LEU A 313 27.90 9.52 -4.43
CA LEU A 313 28.79 9.17 -5.53
C LEU A 313 28.57 10.03 -6.79
N SER A 314 27.55 10.90 -6.80
CA SER A 314 27.15 11.70 -7.97
C SER A 314 26.87 10.85 -9.22
N VAL A 315 26.15 9.74 -9.03
CA VAL A 315 25.76 8.80 -10.11
C VAL A 315 24.25 8.61 -10.18
N SER A 316 23.76 7.98 -11.25
CA SER A 316 22.33 7.67 -11.38
C SER A 316 21.90 6.55 -10.43
N LEU A 317 20.63 6.56 -9.98
CA LEU A 317 20.02 5.46 -9.23
C LEU A 317 20.16 4.10 -9.95
N ARG A 318 20.02 4.11 -11.28
CA ARG A 318 20.19 2.91 -12.11
C ARG A 318 21.60 2.34 -12.01
N THR A 319 22.62 3.21 -11.97
CA THR A 319 24.02 2.81 -11.80
C THR A 319 24.23 2.14 -10.44
N VAL A 320 23.67 2.71 -9.37
CA VAL A 320 23.71 2.14 -8.01
C VAL A 320 23.08 0.74 -7.99
N GLY A 321 21.86 0.59 -8.52
CA GLY A 321 21.17 -0.70 -8.55
C GLY A 321 21.91 -1.75 -9.39
N THR A 322 22.50 -1.35 -10.52
CA THR A 322 23.28 -2.26 -11.38
C THR A 322 24.55 -2.75 -10.67
N ASN A 323 25.23 -1.90 -9.91
CA ASN A 323 26.44 -2.27 -9.19
C ASN A 323 26.13 -3.20 -8.00
N PHE A 324 25.06 -2.96 -7.23
CA PHE A 324 24.63 -3.91 -6.20
C PHE A 324 24.20 -5.27 -6.78
N TYR A 325 23.52 -5.28 -7.92
CA TYR A 325 23.17 -6.52 -8.60
C TYR A 325 24.41 -7.32 -9.03
N ARG A 326 25.40 -6.65 -9.65
CA ARG A 326 26.67 -7.29 -10.05
C ARG A 326 27.45 -7.82 -8.86
N LEU A 327 27.50 -7.06 -7.76
CA LEU A 327 28.13 -7.49 -6.51
C LEU A 327 27.51 -8.80 -6.01
N ARG A 328 26.18 -8.86 -5.86
CA ARG A 328 25.46 -10.06 -5.40
C ARG A 328 25.68 -11.26 -6.32
N LEU A 329 25.64 -11.04 -7.64
CA LEU A 329 25.88 -12.09 -8.63
C LEU A 329 27.28 -12.69 -8.45
N LYS A 330 28.32 -11.85 -8.32
CA LYS A 330 29.70 -12.30 -8.13
C LYS A 330 29.92 -13.01 -6.79
N LEU A 331 29.35 -12.48 -5.70
CA LEU A 331 29.42 -13.14 -4.39
C LEU A 331 28.82 -14.54 -4.48
N LYS A 332 27.66 -14.68 -5.13
CA LYS A 332 27.00 -15.96 -5.33
C LYS A 332 27.81 -16.93 -6.21
N GLU A 333 28.36 -16.44 -7.33
CA GLU A 333 29.20 -17.24 -8.23
C GLU A 333 30.45 -17.80 -7.54
N ASN A 334 31.01 -17.05 -6.58
CA ASN A 334 32.19 -17.45 -5.82
C ASN A 334 31.85 -18.11 -4.47
N ASN A 335 30.58 -18.44 -4.22
CA ASN A 335 30.09 -19.12 -3.02
C ASN A 335 30.28 -18.34 -1.70
N PHE A 336 30.09 -17.02 -1.75
CA PHE A 336 30.07 -16.13 -0.59
C PHE A 336 28.63 -15.80 -0.15
N ASP A 337 28.47 -15.36 1.09
CA ASP A 337 27.26 -14.69 1.56
C ASP A 337 27.05 -13.36 0.83
N GLU A 338 25.79 -13.05 0.51
CA GLU A 338 25.43 -11.80 -0.18
C GLU A 338 25.37 -10.59 0.76
N ASP A 339 25.41 -10.84 2.07
CA ASP A 339 25.36 -9.85 3.14
C ASP A 339 26.71 -9.80 3.88
N PHE A 340 27.09 -8.61 4.34
CA PHE A 340 28.26 -8.42 5.20
C PHE A 340 28.15 -9.30 6.46
N PRO A 341 29.23 -9.94 6.94
CA PRO A 341 30.65 -9.76 6.56
C PRO A 341 31.15 -10.54 5.34
N TYR A 342 30.26 -11.11 4.50
CA TYR A 342 30.62 -11.84 3.28
C TYR A 342 31.50 -13.06 3.59
N HIS A 343 31.03 -13.97 4.43
CA HIS A 343 31.74 -15.22 4.69
C HIS A 343 31.62 -16.18 3.50
N GLU A 344 32.65 -16.99 3.28
CA GLU A 344 32.58 -18.11 2.33
C GLU A 344 31.60 -19.16 2.88
N LYS A 345 30.61 -19.54 2.08
CA LYS A 345 29.62 -20.54 2.46
C LYS A 345 30.31 -21.89 2.51
N LYS A 346 30.43 -22.46 3.72
CA LYS A 346 30.89 -23.85 3.87
C LYS A 346 29.98 -24.76 3.06
N THR A 347 30.53 -25.40 2.04
CA THR A 347 29.88 -26.51 1.35
C THR A 347 29.66 -27.62 2.37
N THR A 348 28.43 -27.75 2.86
CA THR A 348 28.00 -29.00 3.51
C THR A 348 28.01 -30.07 2.43
N ILE A 349 29.07 -30.89 2.44
CA ILE A 349 29.15 -32.16 1.72
C ILE A 349 28.25 -33.17 2.43
#